data_AF-A0A958BBY5-F1
#
_entry.id   AF-A0A958BBY5-F1
#
_cell.length_a   1.000
_cell.length_b   1.000
_cell.length_c   1.000
_cell.angle_alpha   90.00
_cell.angle_beta   90.00
_cell.angle_gamma   90.00
#
_symmetry.space_group_name_H-M   'P 1'
#
loop_
_entity.id
_entity.type
_entity.pdbx_description
1 polymer ?
#
loop_
_entity_poly.entity_id
_entity_poly.type
_entity_poly.pdbx_seq_one_letter_code
_entity_poly.pdbx_strand_id
1 'polypeptide(L)' 'RLANYIVTLRKELTRLSRACGVPHPSLVTPDHFEILDGWYSATTVDQLFHYPPEIRQPSLKDRLAIEELMLSATTLN' A
#
# COMPACT_ATOMS: atom_id res chain seq x y z
N ARG A 1 -21.04 12.57 -8.60
CA ARG A 1 -21.08 11.37 -7.71
C ARG A 1 -19.77 10.59 -7.77
N LEU A 2 -19.32 10.12 -8.93
CA LEU A 2 -18.04 9.41 -9.09
C LEU A 2 -16.84 10.16 -8.46
N ALA A 3 -16.73 11.47 -8.73
CA ALA A 3 -15.67 12.30 -8.16
C ALA A 3 -15.59 12.19 -6.62
N ASN A 4 -16.74 12.17 -5.93
CA ASN A 4 -16.77 12.03 -4.48
C ASN A 4 -16.31 10.64 -4.04
N TYR A 5 -16.61 9.58 -4.79
CA TYR A 5 -16.10 8.24 -4.49
C TYR A 5 -14.58 8.16 -4.63
N ILE A 6 -14.02 8.78 -5.67
CA ILE A 6 -12.57 8.81 -5.89
C ILE A 6 -11.87 9.57 -4.75
N VAL A 7 -12.42 10.71 -4.31
CA VAL A 7 -11.87 11.48 -3.17
C VAL A 7 -11.89 10.65 -1.89
N THR A 8 -13.01 9.98 -1.59
CA THR A 8 -13.11 9.10 -0.42
C THR A 8 -12.14 7.93 -0.51
N LEU A 9 -12.07 7.27 -1.66
CA LEU A 9 -11.14 6.15 -1.88
C LEU A 9 -9.67 6.58 -1.68
N ARG A 10 -9.28 7.74 -2.22
CA ARG A 10 -7.94 8.31 -2.00
C ARG A 10 -7.64 8.48 -0.52
N LYS A 11 -8.60 9.00 0.26
CA LYS A 11 -8.44 9.19 1.71
C LYS A 11 -8.22 7.86 2.44
N GLU A 12 -9.03 6.84 2.12
CA GLU A 12 -8.93 5.52 2.74
C GLU A 12 -7.62 4.80 2.35
N LEU A 13 -7.21 4.86 1.08
CA LEU A 13 -5.91 4.30 0.65
C LEU A 13 -4.73 4.98 1.35
N THR A 14 -4.78 6.30 1.54
CA THR A 14 -3.72 7.02 2.25
C THR A 14 -3.69 6.64 3.73
N ARG A 15 -4.85 6.41 4.35
CA ARG A 15 -4.92 5.91 5.74
C ARG A 15 -4.35 4.51 5.87
N LEU A 16 -4.73 3.60 4.97
CA LEU A 16 -4.18 2.25 4.92
C LEU A 16 -2.66 2.26 4.79
N SER A 17 -2.13 3.05 3.85
CA SER A 17 -0.68 3.17 3.63
C SER A 17 0.06 3.58 4.91
N ARG A 18 -0.47 4.58 5.63
CA ARG A 18 0.07 5.02 6.92
C ARG A 18 0.01 3.93 7.99
N ALA A 19 -1.07 3.13 8.04
CA ALA A 19 -1.18 2.00 8.95
C ALA A 19 -0.14 0.92 8.66
N CYS A 20 0.19 0.71 7.38
CA CYS A 20 1.28 -0.16 6.94
C CYS A 20 2.67 0.47 7.10
N GLY A 21 2.79 1.72 7.59
CA GLY A 21 4.08 2.39 7.77
C GLY A 21 4.74 2.89 6.47
N VAL A 22 4.02 2.93 5.36
CA VAL A 22 4.54 3.38 4.05
C VAL A 22 3.89 4.69 3.59
N PRO A 23 4.61 5.55 2.86
CA PRO A 23 4.08 6.86 2.47
C PRO A 23 3.03 6.80 1.36
N HIS A 24 2.98 5.75 0.55
CA HIS A 24 2.11 5.67 -0.63
C HIS A 24 1.55 4.24 -0.84
N PRO A 25 0.30 4.07 -1.31
CA PRO A 25 -0.33 2.76 -1.46
C PRO A 25 0.40 1.80 -2.41
N SER A 26 1.12 2.31 -3.41
CA SER A 26 1.92 1.46 -4.31
C SER A 26 3.14 0.83 -3.64
N LEU A 27 3.48 1.22 -2.41
CA LEU A 27 4.57 0.64 -1.63
C LEU A 27 4.07 -0.40 -0.63
N VAL A 28 2.77 -0.64 -0.58
CA VAL A 28 2.18 -1.69 0.25
C VAL A 28 2.48 -3.04 -0.42
N THR A 29 3.22 -3.90 0.28
CA THR A 29 3.53 -5.27 -0.16
C THR A 29 2.60 -6.31 0.48
N PRO A 30 2.55 -7.54 -0.08
CA PRO A 30 1.91 -8.69 0.55
C PRO A 30 2.39 -8.98 1.98
N ASP A 31 3.60 -8.58 2.33
CA ASP A 31 4.19 -8.78 3.66
C ASP A 31 3.52 -7.93 4.76
N HIS A 32 2.72 -6.92 4.39
CA HIS A 32 1.95 -6.12 5.35
C HIS A 32 0.65 -6.80 5.81
N PHE A 33 0.28 -7.95 5.23
CA PHE A 33 -1.00 -8.58 5.50
C PHE A 33 -0.87 -10.07 5.76
N GLU A 34 -1.63 -10.52 6.75
CA GLU A 34 -1.86 -11.93 7.03
C GLU A 34 -3.33 -12.25 6.86
N ILE A 35 -3.60 -13.43 6.31
CA ILE A 35 -4.93 -14.00 6.17
C ILE A 35 -5.13 -14.95 7.34
N LEU A 36 -6.14 -14.65 8.14
CA LEU A 36 -6.58 -15.53 9.22
C LEU A 36 -7.52 -16.57 8.64
N ASP A 37 -7.23 -17.85 8.91
CA ASP A 37 -8.18 -18.92 8.67
C ASP A 37 -9.13 -19.11 9.86
N GLY A 38 -10.21 -19.86 9.65
CA GLY A 38 -11.21 -20.14 10.70
C GLY A 38 -10.69 -20.98 11.86
N TRP A 39 -9.43 -21.41 11.84
CA TRP A 39 -8.80 -22.30 12.81
C TRP A 39 -7.70 -21.59 13.61
N TYR A 40 -7.69 -20.25 13.62
CA TYR A 40 -6.67 -19.43 14.28
C TYR A 40 -5.25 -19.57 13.71
N SER A 41 -5.11 -20.09 12.50
CA SER A 41 -3.83 -20.04 11.79
C SER A 41 -3.77 -18.80 10.91
N ALA A 42 -2.58 -18.21 10.81
CA ALA A 42 -2.29 -17.10 9.93
C ALA A 42 -1.43 -17.59 8.77
N THR A 43 -1.75 -17.15 7.55
CA THR A 43 -0.93 -17.38 6.35
C THR A 43 -0.68 -16.04 5.68
N THR A 44 0.54 -15.77 5.24
CA THR A 44 0.82 -14.50 4.55
C THR A 44 0.18 -14.48 3.17
N VAL A 45 -0.14 -13.28 2.68
CA VAL A 45 -0.69 -13.12 1.32
C VAL A 45 0.27 -13.70 0.27
N ASP A 46 1.58 -13.58 0.50
CA ASP A 46 2.61 -14.13 -0.39
C ASP A 46 2.57 -15.65 -0.47
N GLN A 47 2.41 -16.35 0.67
CA GLN A 47 2.31 -17.81 0.72
C GLN A 47 1.04 -18.33 0.04
N LEU A 48 -0.06 -17.58 0.10
CA LEU A 48 -1.32 -18.02 -0.49
C LEU A 48 -1.37 -17.78 -2.00
N PHE A 49 -0.96 -16.59 -2.44
CA PHE A 49 -1.12 -16.15 -3.84
C PHE A 49 0.15 -16.20 -4.69
N HIS A 50 1.31 -16.49 -4.07
CA HIS A 50 2.59 -16.65 -4.76
C HIS A 50 2.96 -15.43 -5.63
N TYR A 51 2.94 -14.25 -5.02
CA TYR A 51 3.23 -13.00 -5.73
C TYR A 51 4.71 -12.95 -6.18
N PRO A 52 4.99 -12.86 -7.49
CA PRO A 52 6.34 -12.76 -7.99
C PRO A 52 7.05 -11.51 -7.40
N PRO A 53 8.32 -11.62 -6.97
CA PRO A 53 9.08 -10.49 -6.44
C PRO A 53 9.14 -9.30 -7.40
N GLU A 54 9.19 -9.54 -8.71
CA GLU A 54 9.29 -8.53 -9.76
C GLU A 54 8.07 -7.60 -9.86
N ILE A 55 6.89 -8.02 -9.39
CA ILE A 55 5.67 -7.19 -9.39
C ILE A 55 5.29 -6.72 -7.99
N ARG A 56 6.06 -7.08 -6.97
CA ARG A 56 5.75 -6.77 -5.56
C ARG A 56 5.92 -5.28 -5.25
N GLN A 57 6.83 -4.62 -5.95
CA GLN A 57 7.13 -3.19 -5.75
C GLN A 57 7.50 -2.51 -7.08
N PRO A 58 7.23 -1.19 -7.19
CA PRO A 58 7.73 -0.38 -8.29
C PRO A 58 9.27 -0.35 -8.35
N SER A 59 9.80 0.11 -9.49
CA SER A 59 11.25 0.29 -9.66
C SER A 59 11.83 1.22 -8.58
N LEU A 60 13.11 1.07 -8.24
CA LEU A 60 13.77 1.95 -7.26
C LEU A 60 13.62 3.43 -7.64
N LYS A 61 13.75 3.76 -8.93
CA LYS A 61 13.60 5.13 -9.44
C LYS A 61 12.21 5.68 -9.12
N ASP A 62 11.16 4.88 -9.36
CA ASP A 62 9.79 5.32 -9.11
C ASP A 62 9.49 5.45 -7.62
N ARG A 63 10.03 4.54 -6.79
CA ARG A 63 9.89 4.62 -5.33
C ARG A 63 10.47 5.91 -4.77
N LEU A 64 11.68 6.28 -5.18
CA LEU A 64 12.32 7.54 -4.76
C LEU A 64 11.52 8.76 -5.21
N ALA A 65 11.04 8.77 -6.46
CA ALA A 65 10.20 9.86 -6.98
C ALA A 65 8.87 9.98 -6.20
N ILE A 66 8.26 8.84 -5.85
CA ILE A 66 7.04 8.81 -5.02
C ILE A 66 7.32 9.38 -3.64
N GLU A 67 8.40 8.98 -2.98
CA GLU A 67 8.78 9.47 -1.66
C GLU A 67 8.98 11.00 -1.66
N GLU A 68 9.69 11.53 -2.66
CA GLU A 68 9.88 12.97 -2.84
C GLU A 68 8.55 13.73 -3.03
N LEU A 69 7.65 13.20 -3.85
CA LEU A 69 6.32 13.78 -4.07
C LEU A 69 5.46 13.75 -2.80
N MET A 70 5.55 12.68 -1.99
CA MET A 70 4.79 12.56 -0.74
C MET A 70 5.31 13.50 0.35
N LEU A 71 6.62 13.73 0.40
CA LEU A 71 7.24 14.67 1.33
C LEU A 71 6.85 16.12 0.99
N SER A 72 6.97 16.52 -0.27
CA SER A 72 6.62 17.87 -0.73
C SER A 72 5.12 18.19 -0.61
N ALA A 73 4.24 17.20 -0.79
CA ALA A 73 2.80 17.37 -0.59
C ALA A 73 2.42 17.55 0.89
N THR A 74 3.22 17.03 1.82
CA THR A 74 2.95 17.14 3.26
C THR A 74 3.29 18.53 3.80
N THR A 75 4.30 19.19 3.23
CA THR A 75 4.73 20.55 3.63
C THR A 75 3.82 21.68 3.17
N LEU A 76 2.81 21.40 2.33
CA LEU A 76 1.88 22.38 1.77
C LEU A 76 0.51 22.42 2.48
N ASN A 77 0.32 21.65 3.56
CA ASN A 77 -0.83 21.73 4.47
C ASN A 77 -0.44 22.40 5.79
#